data_AF-A0A9X3XJJ4-F1
#
_entry.id   AF-A0A9X3XJJ4-F1
#
_cell.length_a   1.000
_cell.length_b   1.000
_cell.length_c   1.000
_cell.angle_alpha   90.00
_cell.angle_beta   90.00
_cell.angle_gamma   90.00
#
_symmetry.space_group_name_H-M   'P 1'
#
loop_
_entity.id
_entity.type
_entity.pdbx_description
1 polymer ?
#
loop_
_entity_poly.entity_id
_entity_poly.type
_entity_poly.pdbx_seq_one_letter_code
_entity_poly.pdbx_strand_id
1 'polypeptide(L)'
;MKAKEIEVLIANLKLEVDIASKGVGSNAPYLKRFLKYENIKELNRGILGELIDTIYVYENKKITVKFNFEDQHQRMLEFIESNRIESEKE
;
A
#
# COMPACT_ATOMS: atom_id res chain seq x y z
N MET A 1 21.06 18.67 22.31
CA MET A 1 19.83 17.86 22.45
C MET A 1 18.68 18.47 21.67
N LYS A 2 18.18 19.67 21.99
CA LYS A 2 17.04 20.29 21.29
C LYS A 2 17.18 20.45 19.77
N ALA A 3 18.38 20.77 19.26
CA ALA A 3 18.60 20.90 17.82
C ALA A 3 18.41 19.58 17.06
N LYS A 4 18.87 18.46 17.65
CA LYS A 4 18.70 17.12 17.08
C LYS A 4 17.24 16.68 17.07
N GLU A 5 16.48 17.01 18.12
CA GLU A 5 15.03 16.73 18.18
C GLU A 5 14.26 17.51 17.11
N ILE A 6 14.66 18.76 16.86
CA ILE A 6 14.07 19.60 15.81
C ILE A 6 14.37 19.06 14.41
N GLU A 7 15.60 18.57 14.17
CA GLU A 7 15.99 17.95 12.90
C GLU A 7 15.16 16.69 12.60
N VAL A 8 14.97 15.83 13.61
CA VAL A 8 14.12 14.64 13.49
C VAL A 8 12.66 15.03 13.22
N LEU A 9 12.14 16.04 13.91
CA LEU A 9 10.77 16.51 13.70
C LEU A 9 10.55 17.06 12.28
N ILE A 10 11.54 17.80 11.76
CA ILE A 10 11.52 18.33 10.39
C ILE A 10 11.58 17.21 9.36
N ALA A 11 12.40 16.17 9.59
CA ALA A 11 12.47 15.01 8.72
C ALA A 11 11.13 14.27 8.66
N ASN A 12 10.50 14.03 9.80
CA ASN A 12 9.19 13.37 9.88
C ASN A 12 8.09 14.16 9.17
N LEU A 13 8.05 15.48 9.35
CA LEU A 13 7.08 16.35 8.67
C LEU A 13 7.28 16.36 7.15
N LYS A 14 8.53 16.35 6.68
CA LYS A 14 8.83 16.25 5.23
C LYS A 14 8.39 14.90 4.65
N LEU A 15 8.60 13.82 5.40
CA LEU A 15 8.11 12.48 5.04
C LEU A 15 6.59 12.47 4.92
N GLU A 16 5.89 13.04 5.90
CA GLU A 16 4.42 13.11 5.90
C GLU A 16 3.86 13.93 4.73
N VAL A 17 4.51 15.04 4.38
CA VAL A 17 4.18 15.85 3.20
C VAL A 17 4.46 15.09 1.89
N ASP A 18 5.59 14.39 1.80
CA ASP A 18 5.96 13.58 0.64
C ASP A 18 4.95 12.42 0.43
N ILE A 19 4.59 11.71 1.51
CA ILE A 19 3.56 10.66 1.52
C ILE A 19 2.21 11.22 1.07
N ALA A 20 1.79 12.38 1.60
CA ALA A 20 0.55 13.04 1.23
C ALA A 20 0.55 13.47 -0.24
N SER A 21 1.69 13.98 -0.75
CA SER A 21 1.84 14.42 -2.14
C SER A 21 1.93 13.27 -3.16
N LYS A 22 2.45 12.11 -2.74
CA LYS A 22 2.55 10.88 -3.56
C LYS A 22 1.24 10.10 -3.63
N GLY A 23 0.17 10.57 -2.98
CA GLY A 23 -1.18 10.01 -3.07
C GLY A 23 -1.41 8.77 -2.20
N VAL A 24 -0.42 8.35 -1.42
CA VAL A 24 -0.50 7.23 -0.45
C VAL A 24 -0.89 7.76 0.93
N GLY A 25 -1.78 8.75 0.98
CA GLY A 25 -2.37 9.20 2.23
C GLY A 25 -3.42 8.21 2.73
N SER A 26 -3.65 8.19 4.04
CA SER A 26 -4.72 7.45 4.74
C SER A 26 -6.15 7.65 4.20
N ASN A 27 -6.33 8.58 3.25
CA ASN A 27 -7.57 8.86 2.52
C ASN A 27 -7.64 8.20 1.13
N ALA A 28 -6.67 7.37 0.74
CA ALA A 28 -6.70 6.64 -0.52
C ALA A 28 -7.88 5.65 -0.54
N PRO A 29 -8.86 5.81 -1.45
CA PRO A 29 -10.03 4.93 -1.52
C PRO A 29 -9.68 3.45 -1.67
N TYR A 30 -8.54 3.16 -2.31
CA TYR A 30 -7.99 1.82 -2.43
C TYR A 30 -7.63 1.21 -1.06
N LEU A 31 -6.82 1.91 -0.25
CA LEU A 31 -6.35 1.39 1.04
C LEU A 31 -7.52 1.13 1.99
N LYS A 32 -8.54 2.00 1.98
CA LYS A 32 -9.77 1.82 2.76
C LYS A 32 -10.54 0.56 2.34
N ARG A 33 -10.63 0.27 1.04
CA ARG A 33 -11.26 -0.96 0.53
C ARG A 33 -10.44 -2.19 0.85
N PHE A 34 -9.12 -2.09 0.78
CA PHE A 34 -8.21 -3.20 1.08
C PHE A 34 -8.28 -3.58 2.56
N LEU A 35 -8.20 -2.59 3.47
CA LEU A 35 -8.34 -2.79 4.92
C LEU A 35 -9.74 -3.27 5.33
N LYS A 36 -10.79 -2.87 4.61
CA LYS A 36 -12.16 -3.35 4.85
C LYS A 36 -12.29 -4.88 4.67
N TYR A 37 -11.47 -5.48 3.81
CA TYR A 37 -11.50 -6.91 3.49
C TYR A 37 -10.20 -7.63 3.89
N GLU A 38 -9.65 -7.28 5.04
CA GLU A 38 -8.47 -7.94 5.60
C GLU A 38 -8.79 -9.41 6.00
N ASN A 39 -7.81 -10.31 5.87
CA ASN A 39 -7.87 -11.68 6.37
C ASN A 39 -9.06 -12.52 5.88
N ILE A 40 -9.53 -12.29 4.66
CA ILE A 40 -10.63 -13.05 4.06
C ILE A 40 -10.26 -14.53 3.89
N LYS A 41 -11.21 -15.41 4.19
CA LYS A 41 -11.08 -16.87 3.98
C LYS A 41 -11.71 -17.33 2.67
N GLU A 42 -12.62 -16.53 2.12
CA GLU A 42 -13.39 -16.85 0.93
C GLU A 42 -13.65 -15.58 0.11
N LEU A 43 -13.80 -15.76 -1.20
CA LEU A 43 -14.18 -14.70 -2.12
C LEU A 43 -15.69 -14.60 -2.18
N ASN A 44 -16.22 -13.39 -2.02
CA ASN A 44 -17.62 -13.09 -2.25
C ASN A 44 -17.79 -12.01 -3.31
N ARG A 45 -19.01 -11.87 -3.82
CA ARG A 45 -19.32 -10.93 -4.90
C ARG A 45 -18.96 -9.47 -4.55
N GLY A 46 -19.04 -9.07 -3.29
CA GLY A 46 -18.65 -7.74 -2.84
C GLY A 46 -17.15 -7.50 -2.95
N ILE A 47 -16.34 -8.47 -2.50
CA ILE A 47 -14.88 -8.44 -2.63
C ILE A 47 -14.47 -8.37 -4.10
N LEU A 48 -15.09 -9.23 -4.94
CA LEU A 48 -14.81 -9.27 -6.37
C LEU A 48 -15.10 -7.91 -7.02
N GLY A 49 -16.27 -7.31 -6.75
CA GLY A 49 -16.64 -6.03 -7.34
C GLY A 49 -15.83 -4.83 -6.83
N GLU A 50 -15.29 -4.89 -5.61
CA GLU A 50 -14.56 -3.75 -5.03
C GLU A 50 -13.04 -3.79 -5.29
N LEU A 51 -12.44 -4.98 -5.35
CA LEU A 51 -10.98 -5.16 -5.34
C LEU A 51 -10.43 -5.79 -6.62
N ILE A 52 -11.20 -6.63 -7.31
CA ILE A 52 -10.69 -7.50 -8.37
C ILE A 52 -11.08 -6.96 -9.75
N ASP A 53 -10.09 -6.87 -10.63
CA ASP A 53 -10.27 -6.56 -12.06
C ASP A 53 -10.54 -7.85 -12.84
N THR A 54 -9.65 -8.83 -12.72
CA THR A 54 -9.74 -10.08 -13.49
C THR A 54 -9.17 -11.25 -12.71
N ILE A 55 -9.79 -12.43 -12.84
CA ILE A 55 -9.27 -13.70 -12.34
C ILE A 55 -8.95 -14.60 -13.53
N TYR A 56 -7.69 -15.01 -13.64
CA TYR A 56 -7.22 -16.00 -14.60
C TYR A 56 -7.14 -17.36 -13.93
N VAL A 57 -7.80 -18.36 -14.52
CA VAL A 57 -7.76 -19.75 -14.09
C VAL A 57 -7.08 -20.56 -15.18
N TYR A 58 -6.00 -21.25 -14.82
CA TYR A 58 -5.20 -22.05 -15.75
C TYR A 58 -5.48 -23.54 -15.55
N GLU A 59 -5.25 -24.35 -16.59
CA GLU A 59 -5.51 -25.80 -16.58
C GLU A 59 -4.74 -26.56 -15.50
N ASN A 60 -3.56 -26.08 -15.12
CA ASN A 60 -2.75 -26.63 -14.04
C ASN A 60 -3.24 -26.24 -12.63
N LYS A 61 -4.47 -25.73 -12.49
CA LYS A 61 -5.07 -25.23 -11.25
C LYS A 61 -4.35 -24.01 -10.66
N LYS A 62 -3.47 -23.35 -11.43
CA LYS A 62 -2.94 -22.04 -11.05
C LYS A 62 -4.06 -21.00 -11.16
N ILE A 63 -4.06 -20.06 -10.23
CA ILE A 63 -4.95 -18.89 -10.25
C ILE A 63 -4.08 -17.65 -10.20
N THR A 64 -4.38 -16.67 -11.04
CA THR A 64 -3.79 -15.34 -10.99
C THR A 64 -4.90 -14.32 -10.85
N VAL A 65 -4.78 -13.45 -9.85
CA VAL A 65 -5.77 -12.43 -9.53
C VAL A 65 -5.16 -11.07 -9.83
N LYS A 66 -5.80 -10.33 -10.72
CA LYS A 66 -5.45 -8.94 -11.06
C LYS A 66 -6.37 -8.00 -10.29
N PHE A 67 -5.79 -7.04 -9.59
CA PHE A 67 -6.52 -6.07 -8.77
C PHE A 67 -6.83 -4.80 -9.55
N ASN A 68 -7.94 -4.13 -9.23
CA ASN A 68 -8.35 -2.86 -9.86
C ASN A 68 -7.37 -1.70 -9.62
N PHE A 69 -6.46 -1.85 -8.65
CA PHE A 69 -5.55 -0.78 -8.18
C PHE A 69 -4.10 -1.25 -8.13
N GLU A 70 -3.69 -2.12 -9.05
CA GLU A 70 -2.35 -2.72 -9.11
C GLU A 70 -1.23 -1.67 -9.04
N ASP A 71 -1.35 -0.56 -9.77
CA ASP A 71 -0.38 0.55 -9.73
C ASP A 71 -0.25 1.20 -8.35
N GLN A 72 -1.36 1.34 -7.61
CA GLN A 72 -1.36 1.96 -6.28
C GLN A 72 -0.80 1.00 -5.23
N HIS A 73 -1.10 -0.28 -5.36
CA HIS A 73 -0.48 -1.34 -4.55
C HIS A 73 1.04 -1.38 -4.77
N GLN A 74 1.48 -1.35 -6.03
CA GLN A 74 2.88 -1.37 -6.40
C GLN A 74 3.65 -0.16 -5.83
N ARG A 75 3.10 1.05 -5.98
CA ARG A 75 3.68 2.26 -5.38
C ARG A 75 3.79 2.18 -3.86
N MET A 76 2.79 1.59 -3.20
CA MET A 76 2.83 1.38 -1.74
C MET A 76 3.93 0.40 -1.34
N LEU A 77 4.10 -0.70 -2.07
CA LEU A 77 5.18 -1.66 -1.82
C LEU A 77 6.56 -1.03 -2.04
N GLU A 78 6.73 -0.27 -3.12
CA GLU A 78 7.97 0.45 -3.41
C GLU A 78 8.31 1.47 -2.31
N PHE A 79 7.31 2.16 -1.77
CA PHE A 79 7.48 3.06 -0.63
C PHE A 79 7.92 2.32 0.63
N ILE A 80 7.27 1.19 0.97
CA ILE A 80 7.66 0.37 2.14
C ILE A 80 9.10 -0.12 2.00
N GLU A 81 9.47 -0.63 0.82
CA GLU A 81 10.82 -1.16 0.59
C GLU A 81 11.88 -0.05 0.62
N SER A 82 11.60 1.10 0.01
CA SER A 82 12.52 2.24 0.03
C SER A 82 12.82 2.72 1.45
N ASN A 83 11.81 2.79 2.30
CA ASN A 83 11.98 3.21 3.70
C ASN A 83 12.63 2.12 4.56
N ARG A 84 12.40 0.83 4.27
CA ARG A 84 13.09 -0.28 4.93
C ARG A 84 14.60 -0.20 4.69
N ILE A 85 15.00 0.11 3.45
CA ILE A 85 16.40 0.26 3.05
C ILE A 85 17.07 1.48 3.73
N GLU A 86 16.33 2.57 3.96
CA GLU A 86 16.85 3.74 4.70
C GLU A 86 17.11 3.42 6.18
N SER A 87 16.25 2.61 6.82
CA SER A 87 16.42 2.23 8.23
C SER A 87 17.58 1.25 8.51
N GLU A 88 18.08 0.56 7.48
CA GLU A 88 19.22 -0.39 7.59
C GLU A 88 20.58 0.26 7.28
N LYS A 89 20.59 1.54 6.86
CA LYS A 89 21.82 2.31 6.56
C LYS A 89 22.28 3.23 7.70
N GLU A 90 21.53 3.30 8.79
CA GLU A 90 21.91 3.97 10.06
C GLU A 90 22.39 2.96 11.10
#